data_AF-A0A6J5IWD4-F1
#
_entry.id   AF-A0A6J5IWD4-F1
#
_cell.length_a   1.000
_cell.length_b   1.000
_cell.length_c   1.000
_cell.angle_alpha   90.00
_cell.angle_beta   90.00
_cell.angle_gamma   90.00
#
_symmetry.space_group_name_H-M   'P 1'
#
loop_
_entity.id
_entity.type
_entity.pdbx_description
1 polymer ?
#
loop_
_entity_poly.entity_id
_entity_poly.type
_entity_poly.pdbx_seq_one_letter_code
_entity_poly.pdbx_strand_id
1 'polypeptide(L)'
;MRITLHLDTFACDNPSAYAILWIDTAMRRWSREGHAGMNLPVWGTLVREGGATLMTGPDNAGALCCLDDFDLDAPSGPFEGQAGLARWLRDARQAPVPGAWRVQCVDDTAEVPEHEVFTGDEDN
;
A
#
# COMPACT_ATOMS: atom_id res chain seq x y z
N MET A 1 -2.36 -7.88 9.05
CA MET A 1 -1.70 -6.56 9.01
C MET A 1 -2.11 -5.83 7.75
N ARG A 2 -2.79 -4.71 7.93
CA ARG A 2 -3.19 -3.77 6.87
C ARG A 2 -2.46 -2.45 7.08
N ILE A 3 -2.07 -1.79 6.00
CA ILE A 3 -1.28 -0.56 6.07
C ILE A 3 -1.95 0.50 5.21
N THR A 4 -2.16 1.68 5.77
CA THR A 4 -2.58 2.84 4.99
C THR A 4 -1.34 3.59 4.52
N LEU A 5 -1.11 3.55 3.21
CA LEU A 5 0.02 4.18 2.55
C LEU A 5 -0.46 5.42 1.79
N HIS A 6 0.18 6.55 2.02
CA HIS A 6 -0.04 7.79 1.30
C HIS A 6 1.10 8.00 0.30
N LEU A 7 0.73 8.21 -0.95
CA LEU A 7 1.62 8.58 -2.04
C LEU A 7 1.44 10.07 -2.32
N ASP A 8 2.51 10.84 -2.27
CA ASP A 8 2.46 12.29 -2.49
C ASP A 8 3.76 12.82 -3.14
N THR A 9 3.83 14.14 -3.33
CA THR A 9 5.01 14.84 -3.84
C THR A 9 5.48 14.35 -5.21
N PHE A 10 4.55 13.83 -6.04
CA PHE A 10 4.88 13.52 -7.42
C PHE A 10 5.12 14.82 -8.16
N ALA A 11 6.38 15.07 -8.56
CA ALA A 11 6.80 16.25 -9.31
C ALA A 11 6.29 16.25 -10.76
N CYS A 12 5.13 15.66 -11.01
CA CYS A 12 4.38 15.80 -12.25
C CYS A 12 3.76 17.21 -12.31
N ASP A 13 3.23 17.60 -13.46
CA ASP A 13 2.51 18.86 -13.73
C ASP A 13 1.38 19.23 -12.72
N ASN A 14 1.05 18.34 -11.78
CA ASN A 14 0.15 18.56 -10.66
C ASN A 14 0.88 18.39 -9.32
N PRO A 15 1.34 19.48 -8.67
CA PRO A 15 1.99 19.41 -7.36
C PRO A 15 1.06 18.95 -6.23
N SER A 16 -0.24 18.84 -6.49
CA SER A 16 -1.26 18.34 -5.58
C SER A 16 -1.68 16.89 -5.89
N ALA A 17 -0.92 16.16 -6.71
CA ALA A 17 -1.22 14.77 -7.00
C ALA A 17 -0.88 13.89 -5.79
N TYR A 18 -1.87 13.11 -5.34
CA TYR A 18 -1.71 12.16 -4.24
C TYR A 18 -2.56 10.92 -4.44
N ALA A 19 -2.23 9.84 -3.75
CA ALA A 19 -3.07 8.65 -3.63
C ALA A 19 -2.99 8.06 -2.22
N ILE A 20 -4.13 7.66 -1.67
CA ILE A 20 -4.24 6.92 -0.42
C ILE A 20 -4.58 5.49 -0.77
N LEU A 21 -3.77 4.57 -0.28
CA LEU A 21 -3.83 3.16 -0.60
C LEU A 21 -3.93 2.36 0.70
N TRP A 22 -4.70 1.28 0.66
CA TRP A 22 -4.65 0.24 1.67
C TRP A 22 -3.86 -0.92 1.14
N ILE A 23 -2.88 -1.37 1.89
CA ILE A 23 -2.00 -2.49 1.58
C ILE A 23 -2.33 -3.63 2.54
N ASP A 24 -2.70 -4.78 1.99
CA ASP A 24 -2.81 -6.03 2.72
C ASP A 24 -1.52 -6.82 2.53
N THR A 25 -0.74 -6.95 3.61
CA THR A 25 0.56 -7.63 3.55
C THR A 25 0.42 -9.15 3.49
N ALA A 26 -0.67 -9.71 4.02
CA ALA A 26 -0.93 -11.14 4.02
C ALA A 26 -1.29 -11.65 2.63
N MET A 27 -2.14 -10.90 1.92
CA MET A 27 -2.58 -11.20 0.56
C MET A 27 -1.70 -10.56 -0.52
N ARG A 28 -0.76 -9.69 -0.12
CA ARG A 28 0.08 -8.87 -1.02
C ARG A 28 -0.76 -8.15 -2.06
N ARG A 29 -1.82 -7.50 -1.59
CA ARG A 29 -2.74 -6.72 -2.42
C ARG A 29 -2.80 -5.30 -1.94
N TRP A 30 -3.16 -4.42 -2.84
CA TRP A 30 -3.43 -3.04 -2.49
C TRP A 30 -4.77 -2.60 -3.08
N SER A 31 -5.46 -1.71 -2.40
CA SER A 31 -6.67 -1.04 -2.87
C SER A 31 -6.52 0.46 -2.74
N ARG A 32 -7.14 1.18 -3.66
CA ARG A 32 -7.12 2.64 -3.70
C ARG A 32 -8.32 3.18 -2.93
N GLU A 33 -8.04 3.82 -1.82
CA GLU A 33 -9.07 4.48 -1.00
C GLU A 33 -9.39 5.88 -1.55
N GLY A 34 -8.36 6.64 -1.94
CA GLY A 34 -8.52 7.98 -2.47
C GLY A 34 -7.39 8.36 -3.43
N HIS A 35 -7.63 9.29 -4.35
CA HIS A 35 -6.59 9.83 -5.21
C HIS A 35 -7.01 11.17 -5.78
N ALA A 36 -6.02 12.00 -6.11
CA ALA A 36 -6.16 13.18 -6.95
C ALA A 36 -4.98 13.22 -7.92
N GLY A 37 -5.23 13.43 -9.21
CA GLY A 37 -4.16 13.55 -10.23
C GLY A 37 -3.40 12.25 -10.56
N MET A 38 -3.52 11.17 -9.78
CA MET A 38 -2.92 9.87 -10.07
C MET A 38 -3.95 8.87 -10.62
N ASN A 39 -3.84 8.52 -11.91
CA ASN A 39 -4.74 7.53 -12.52
C ASN A 39 -4.32 6.09 -12.18
N LEU A 40 -4.55 5.69 -10.92
CA LEU A 40 -4.33 4.33 -10.43
C LEU A 40 -5.63 3.51 -10.49
N PRO A 41 -5.58 2.19 -10.74
CA PRO A 41 -6.75 1.33 -10.66
C PRO A 41 -7.31 1.26 -9.24
N VAL A 42 -8.52 0.70 -9.09
CA VAL A 42 -9.19 0.56 -7.79
C VAL A 42 -8.46 -0.39 -6.86
N TRP A 43 -7.79 -1.40 -7.40
CA TRP A 43 -6.98 -2.35 -6.65
C TRP A 43 -5.94 -3.00 -7.54
N GLY A 44 -5.00 -3.70 -6.93
CA GLY A 44 -3.99 -4.49 -7.62
C GLY A 44 -3.20 -5.38 -6.66
N THR A 45 -2.06 -5.87 -7.13
CA THR A 45 -1.17 -6.75 -6.37
C THR A 45 0.18 -6.09 -6.12
N LEU A 46 0.90 -6.61 -5.13
CA LEU A 46 2.23 -6.17 -4.72
C LEU A 46 3.23 -7.29 -5.02
N VAL A 47 4.30 -6.95 -5.72
CA VAL A 47 5.39 -7.86 -6.09
C VAL A 47 6.67 -7.34 -5.47
N ARG A 48 7.38 -8.18 -4.73
CA ARG A 48 8.68 -7.82 -4.12
C ARG A 48 9.78 -7.93 -5.18
N GLU A 49 10.61 -6.91 -5.32
CA GLU A 49 11.72 -6.88 -6.27
C GLU A 49 12.92 -6.16 -5.65
N GLY A 50 14.01 -6.90 -5.38
CA GLY A 50 15.29 -6.29 -5.01
C GLY A 50 15.30 -5.45 -3.71
N GLY A 51 14.37 -5.67 -2.77
CA GLY A 51 14.22 -4.85 -1.56
C GLY A 51 13.25 -3.67 -1.69
N ALA A 52 12.71 -3.46 -2.90
CA ALA A 52 11.57 -2.60 -3.16
C ALA A 52 10.28 -3.42 -3.30
N THR A 53 9.16 -2.73 -3.22
CA THR A 53 7.84 -3.30 -3.54
C THR A 53 7.27 -2.64 -4.77
N LEU A 54 6.97 -3.44 -5.78
CA LEU A 54 6.30 -3.02 -7.01
C LEU A 54 4.78 -3.20 -6.85
N MET A 55 4.05 -2.11 -7.03
CA MET A 55 2.61 -2.13 -7.19
C MET A 55 2.28 -2.43 -8.65
N THR A 56 1.46 -3.43 -8.89
CA THR A 56 0.94 -3.76 -10.23
C THR A 56 -0.58 -3.64 -10.26
N GLY A 57 -1.15 -3.62 -11.46
CA GLY A 57 -2.60 -3.62 -11.65
C GLY A 57 -3.25 -4.98 -11.29
N PRO A 58 -4.59 -5.08 -11.38
CA PRO A 58 -5.32 -6.31 -11.06
C PRO A 58 -4.89 -7.51 -11.93
N ASP A 59 -4.52 -7.25 -13.19
CA ASP A 59 -4.06 -8.27 -14.14
C ASP A 59 -2.56 -8.58 -14.03
N ASN A 60 -1.83 -7.97 -13.08
CA ASN A 60 -0.37 -7.98 -13.01
C ASN A 60 0.31 -7.50 -14.31
N ALA A 61 -0.41 -6.77 -15.16
CA ALA A 61 0.05 -6.27 -16.45
C ALA A 61 0.94 -5.03 -16.26
N GLY A 62 2.15 -5.25 -15.74
CA GLY A 62 3.17 -4.22 -15.55
C GLY A 62 3.13 -3.52 -14.20
N ALA A 63 4.28 -2.99 -13.80
CA ALA A 63 4.43 -2.18 -12.59
C ALA A 63 3.85 -0.78 -12.83
N LEU A 64 2.96 -0.38 -11.93
CA LEU A 64 2.33 0.94 -11.90
C LEU A 64 3.11 1.89 -10.99
N CYS A 65 3.62 1.42 -9.86
CA CYS A 65 4.40 2.22 -8.94
C CYS A 65 5.48 1.35 -8.30
N CYS A 66 6.68 1.88 -8.12
CA CYS A 66 7.73 1.27 -7.32
C CYS A 66 7.83 2.00 -5.99
N LEU A 67 7.84 1.27 -4.88
CA LEU A 67 8.05 1.75 -3.53
C LEU A 67 9.45 1.30 -3.10
N ASP A 68 10.44 2.19 -3.26
CA ASP A 68 11.82 1.91 -2.85
C ASP A 68 11.89 1.86 -1.31
N ASP A 69 12.71 0.94 -0.78
CA ASP A 69 12.88 0.68 0.66
C ASP A 69 11.60 0.29 1.43
N PHE A 70 10.53 -0.05 0.70
CA PHE A 70 9.31 -0.58 1.29
C PHE A 70 9.36 -2.11 1.29
N ASP A 71 9.87 -2.69 2.38
CA ASP A 71 9.93 -4.14 2.53
C ASP A 71 8.80 -4.65 3.44
N LEU A 72 7.85 -5.36 2.82
CA LEU A 72 6.72 -5.99 3.48
C LEU A 72 7.13 -7.19 4.37
N ASP A 73 8.27 -7.81 4.06
CA ASP A 73 8.77 -9.00 4.75
C ASP A 73 9.87 -8.68 5.78
N ALA A 74 10.18 -7.39 6.00
CA ALA A 74 11.15 -7.00 7.00
C ALA A 74 10.73 -7.51 8.39
N PRO A 75 11.65 -7.98 9.24
CA PRO A 75 11.32 -8.52 10.57
C PRO A 75 10.74 -7.46 11.51
N SER A 76 11.06 -6.18 11.31
CA SER A 76 10.42 -5.06 12.00
C SER A 76 9.13 -4.57 11.32
N GLY A 77 8.84 -5.09 10.12
CA GLY A 77 7.77 -4.66 9.25
C GLY A 77 7.87 -3.18 8.83
N PRO A 78 6.98 -2.73 7.94
CA PRO A 78 6.72 -1.31 7.77
C PRO A 78 6.05 -0.75 9.03
N PHE A 79 6.45 0.46 9.45
CA PHE A 79 5.96 1.11 10.68
C PHE A 79 5.31 2.47 10.41
N GLU A 80 4.47 2.93 11.33
CA GLU A 80 3.79 4.22 11.22
C GLU A 80 4.78 5.39 11.12
N GLY A 81 4.56 6.27 10.15
CA GLY A 81 5.44 7.41 9.89
C GLY A 81 6.66 7.09 9.03
N GLN A 82 6.91 5.81 8.68
CA GLN A 82 7.94 5.45 7.71
C GLN A 82 7.64 6.10 6.36
N ALA A 83 8.68 6.65 5.74
CA ALA A 83 8.58 7.25 4.42
C ALA A 83 9.78 6.86 3.57
N GLY A 84 9.58 6.86 2.26
CA GLY A 84 10.61 6.52 1.29
C GLY A 84 10.28 7.08 -0.08
N LEU A 85 11.11 6.72 -1.06
CA LEU A 85 10.96 7.20 -2.43
C LEU A 85 9.96 6.34 -3.19
N ALA A 86 9.00 6.98 -3.83
CA ALA A 86 8.06 6.33 -4.74
C ALA A 86 8.40 6.71 -6.19
N ARG A 87 8.24 5.77 -7.11
CA ARG A 87 8.37 6.03 -8.55
C ARG A 87 7.11 5.61 -9.26
N TRP A 88 6.35 6.56 -9.76
CA TRP A 88 5.11 6.30 -10.48
C TRP A 88 5.39 6.04 -11.98
N LEU A 89 5.07 4.85 -12.45
CA LEU A 89 5.21 4.39 -13.83
C LEU A 89 3.88 4.54 -14.57
N ARG A 90 3.46 5.79 -14.85
CA ARG A 90 2.18 6.09 -15.51
C ARG A 90 2.06 5.52 -16.92
N ASP A 91 3.18 5.42 -17.63
CA ASP A 91 3.26 4.93 -19.01
C ASP A 91 4.64 4.31 -19.25
N ALA A 92 4.69 3.14 -19.89
CA ALA A 92 5.95 2.42 -20.14
C ALA A 92 6.94 3.18 -21.04
N ARG A 93 6.47 4.20 -21.78
CA ARG A 93 7.28 5.03 -22.68
C ARG A 93 7.75 6.33 -22.03
N GLN A 94 7.30 6.62 -20.81
CA GLN A 94 7.62 7.86 -20.12
C GLN A 94 8.53 7.57 -18.91
N ALA A 95 9.37 8.54 -18.57
CA ALA A 95 10.22 8.43 -17.40
C ALA A 95 9.35 8.29 -16.13
N PRO A 96 9.71 7.40 -15.19
CA PRO A 96 9.01 7.30 -13.92
C PRO A 96 9.01 8.64 -13.20
N VAL A 97 7.86 9.02 -12.65
CA VAL A 97 7.75 10.26 -11.88
C VAL A 97 8.20 9.98 -10.45
N PRO A 98 9.24 10.66 -9.95
CA PRO A 98 9.62 10.54 -8.56
C PRO A 98 8.56 11.20 -7.68
N GLY A 99 8.23 10.55 -6.58
CA GLY A 99 7.40 11.02 -5.49
C GLY A 99 7.87 10.42 -4.18
N ALA A 100 7.03 10.53 -3.16
CA ALA A 100 7.27 9.93 -1.86
C ALA A 100 6.11 9.01 -1.50
N TRP A 101 6.43 7.91 -0.81
CA TRP A 101 5.43 7.14 -0.08
C TRP A 101 5.63 7.37 1.41
N ARG A 102 4.53 7.33 2.15
CA ARG A 102 4.52 7.45 3.60
C ARG A 102 3.46 6.53 4.20
N VAL A 103 3.85 5.75 5.18
CA VAL A 103 2.93 4.97 5.99
C VAL A 103 2.23 5.91 6.97
N GLN A 104 0.92 6.07 6.82
CA GLN A 104 0.12 6.88 7.74
C GLN A 104 -0.37 6.08 8.93
N CYS A 105 -0.76 4.84 8.70
CA CYS A 105 -1.31 3.97 9.73
C CYS A 105 -0.93 2.53 9.43
N VAL A 106 -0.57 1.79 10.46
CA VAL A 106 -0.34 0.35 10.42
C VAL A 106 -1.34 -0.28 11.36
N ASP A 107 -2.22 -1.06 10.78
CA ASP A 107 -3.17 -1.85 11.52
C ASP A 107 -2.63 -3.29 11.59
N ASP A 108 -1.98 -3.61 12.71
CA ASP A 108 -1.44 -4.93 12.98
C ASP A 108 -2.51 -5.93 13.44
N THR A 109 -3.79 -5.51 13.53
CA THR A 109 -4.87 -6.46 13.81
C THR A 109 -4.94 -7.47 12.67
N ALA A 110 -4.33 -8.64 12.91
CA ALA A 110 -4.98 -9.85 12.46
C ALA A 110 -6.32 -9.81 13.18
N GLU A 111 -7.41 -9.70 12.43
CA GLU A 111 -8.76 -9.85 12.94
C GLU A 111 -8.80 -11.16 13.74
N VAL A 112 -8.49 -11.11 15.04
CA VAL A 112 -9.00 -12.08 15.99
C VAL A 112 -10.49 -11.79 15.93
N PRO A 113 -11.32 -12.73 15.44
CA PRO A 113 -12.74 -12.49 15.43
C PRO A 113 -13.15 -12.10 16.85
N GLU A 114 -13.64 -10.88 17.05
CA GLU A 114 -14.16 -10.41 18.35
C GLU A 114 -15.48 -11.11 18.73
N HIS A 115 -15.67 -12.36 18.28
CA HIS A 115 -16.84 -13.19 18.55
C HIS A 115 -16.46 -14.50 19.27
N GLU A 116 -15.54 -14.41 20.22
CA GLU A 116 -15.40 -15.44 21.25
C GLU A 116 -15.51 -14.81 22.64
N VAL A 117 -16.69 -14.28 22.97
CA VAL A 117 -17.09 -14.05 24.37
C VAL A 117 -18.51 -14.56 24.64
N PHE A 118 -18.52 -15.79 25.17
CA PHE A 118 -19.34 -16.27 26.29
C PHE A 118 -20.85 -16.02 26.27
N THR A 119 -21.60 -17.08 25.97
CA THR A 119 -22.71 -17.45 26.87
C THR A 119 -22.33 -18.79 27.49
N GLY A 120 -21.65 -18.70 28.62
CA GLY A 120 -21.53 -19.82 29.54
C GLY A 120 -22.92 -20.18 30.04
N ASP A 121 -23.22 -21.46 29.93
CA ASP A 121 -24.26 -22.19 30.61
C ASP A 121 -24.24 -21.86 32.11
N GLU A 122 -25.30 -21.25 32.65
CA GLU A 122 -25.60 -21.28 34.08
C GLU A 122 -26.88 -22.10 34.29
N ASP A 123 -26.66 -23.36 34.61
CA ASP A 123 -27.61 -24.26 35.27
C ASP A 123 -27.83 -23.82 36.73
N ASN A 124 -29.04 -23.36 37.05
CA ASN A 124 -29.69 -23.65 38.34
C ASN A 124 -31.22 -23.54 38.26
#